data_AF-A0A7V9MW96-F1
#
_entry.id   AF-A0A7V9MW96-F1
#
_cell.length_a   1.000
_cell.length_b   1.000
_cell.length_c   1.000
_cell.angle_alpha   90.00
_cell.angle_beta   90.00
_cell.angle_gamma   90.00
#
_symmetry.space_group_name_H-M   'P 1'
#
loop_
_entity.id
_entity.type
_entity.pdbx_description
1 polymer ?
#
loop_
_entity_poly.entity_id
_entity_poly.type
_entity_poly.pdbx_seq_one_letter_code
_entity_poly.pdbx_strand_id
1 'polypeptide(L)'
;MPSFVYVLATQNPQGRTMTYVGWTLDLDRRLAEHNGQGKNKAAGAKTTRGRVWALVYAEKHRTRKGAMRREFVLKNDRKFRAILRGGPAPKTPRL
;
A
#
# COMPACT_ATOMS: atom_id res chain seq x y z
N MET A 1 18.30 4.73 9.11
CA MET A 1 18.02 3.71 8.07
C MET A 1 16.91 4.20 7.16
N PRO A 2 17.05 4.06 5.84
CA PRO A 2 15.99 4.42 4.90
C PRO A 2 14.73 3.61 5.22
N SER A 3 13.57 4.25 5.15
CA SER A 3 12.26 3.65 5.39
C SER A 3 11.38 3.93 4.19
N PHE A 4 10.48 3.02 3.86
CA PHE A 4 9.57 3.17 2.74
C PHE A 4 8.14 3.25 3.23
N VAL A 5 7.35 4.12 2.62
CA VAL A 5 5.89 4.01 2.62
C VAL A 5 5.46 3.41 1.30
N TYR A 6 4.43 2.56 1.33
CA TYR A 6 3.96 1.85 0.15
C TYR A 6 2.44 1.72 0.12
N VAL A 7 1.93 1.50 -1.09
CA VAL A 7 0.56 1.06 -1.34
C VAL A 7 0.59 -0.23 -2.15
N LEU A 8 -0.08 -1.26 -1.63
CA LEU A 8 -0.36 -2.48 -2.36
C LEU A 8 -1.79 -2.45 -2.89
N ALA A 9 -2.02 -3.09 -4.02
CA ALA A 9 -3.35 -3.31 -4.56
C ALA A 9 -3.60 -4.80 -4.80
N THR A 10 -4.86 -5.20 -4.68
CA THR A 10 -5.37 -6.51 -5.08
C THR A 10 -6.76 -6.31 -5.66
N GLN A 11 -7.18 -7.19 -6.55
CA GLN A 11 -8.58 -7.28 -6.97
C GLN A 11 -9.28 -8.34 -6.12
N ASN A 12 -10.54 -8.11 -5.80
CA ASN A 12 -11.41 -9.13 -5.20
C ASN A 12 -12.14 -9.91 -6.31
N PRO A 13 -12.79 -11.05 -6.01
CA PRO A 13 -13.56 -11.81 -7.00
C PRO A 13 -14.71 -11.05 -7.67
N GLN A 14 -15.16 -9.94 -7.07
CA GLN A 14 -16.22 -9.08 -7.60
C GLN A 14 -15.67 -7.97 -8.52
N GLY A 15 -14.38 -8.01 -8.87
CA GLY A 15 -13.72 -7.02 -9.73
C GLY A 15 -13.38 -5.69 -9.05
N ARG A 16 -13.60 -5.56 -7.74
CA ARG A 16 -13.27 -4.34 -6.98
C ARG A 16 -11.80 -4.35 -6.57
N THR A 17 -11.07 -3.30 -6.95
CA THR A 17 -9.70 -3.05 -6.46
C THR A 17 -9.71 -2.59 -5.00
N MET A 18 -8.96 -3.29 -4.16
CA MET A 18 -8.70 -2.94 -2.77
C MET A 18 -7.24 -2.48 -2.64
N THR A 19 -7.01 -1.50 -1.76
CA THR A 19 -5.66 -0.98 -1.49
C THR A 19 -5.29 -1.15 -0.03
N TYR A 20 -4.04 -1.52 0.24
CA TYR A 20 -3.44 -1.55 1.56
C TYR A 20 -2.31 -0.52 1.61
N VAL A 21 -2.23 0.26 2.70
CA VAL A 21 -1.19 1.28 2.91
C VAL A 21 -0.37 0.87 4.13
N GLY A 22 0.95 0.86 3.99
CA GLY A 22 1.86 0.53 5.08
C GLY A 22 3.21 1.20 4.94
N TRP A 23 4.10 0.92 5.89
CA TRP A 23 5.50 1.28 5.82
C TRP A 23 6.40 0.10 6.19
N THR A 24 7.63 0.11 5.71
CA THR A 24 8.62 -0.97 5.93
C THR A 24 10.04 -0.45 5.74
N LEU A 25 11.03 -1.19 6.23
CA LEU A 25 12.45 -0.98 5.88
C LEU A 25 12.85 -1.76 4.62
N ASP A 26 12.03 -2.73 4.22
CA ASP A 26 12.29 -3.70 3.15
C ASP A 26 10.96 -3.99 2.44
N LEU A 27 10.86 -3.56 1.18
CA LEU A 27 9.64 -3.68 0.36
C LEU A 27 9.42 -5.12 -0.12
N ASP A 28 10.48 -5.79 -0.57
CA ASP A 28 10.41 -7.12 -1.15
C ASP A 28 9.98 -8.14 -0.11
N ARG A 29 10.61 -8.09 1.08
CA ARG A 29 10.20 -8.93 2.21
C ARG A 29 8.75 -8.68 2.58
N ARG A 30 8.32 -7.43 2.60
CA ARG A 30 6.96 -7.07 3.01
C ARG A 30 5.92 -7.53 1.97
N LEU A 31 6.21 -7.39 0.68
CA LEU A 31 5.35 -7.88 -0.38
C LEU A 31 5.21 -9.41 -0.33
N ALA A 32 6.33 -10.12 -0.15
CA ALA A 32 6.35 -11.57 0.04
C ALA A 32 5.49 -12.01 1.24
N GLU A 33 5.62 -11.33 2.40
CA GLU A 33 4.78 -11.58 3.58
C GLU A 33 3.28 -11.39 3.29
N HIS A 34 2.90 -10.34 2.55
CA HIS A 34 1.51 -10.12 2.13
C HIS A 34 0.97 -11.22 1.20
N ASN A 35 1.83 -11.78 0.36
CA ASN A 35 1.53 -12.89 -0.54
C ASN A 35 1.73 -14.27 0.11
N GLY A 36 1.86 -14.33 1.44
CA GLY A 36 1.91 -15.59 2.18
C GLY A 36 3.23 -16.35 2.09
N GLN A 37 4.32 -15.66 1.77
CA GLN A 37 5.68 -16.19 1.70
C GLN A 37 6.52 -15.70 2.89
N GLY A 38 7.64 -16.39 3.13
CA GLY A 38 8.64 -15.99 4.14
C GLY A 38 8.34 -16.41 5.58
N LYS A 39 9.25 -16.02 6.48
CA LYS A 39 9.30 -16.45 7.89
C LYS A 39 8.07 -16.04 8.70
N ASN A 40 7.39 -14.97 8.26
CA ASN A 40 6.21 -14.41 8.93
C ASN A 40 4.93 -14.61 8.10
N LYS A 41 4.74 -15.78 7.49
CA LYS A 41 3.53 -16.13 6.71
C LYS A 41 2.21 -15.87 7.48
N ALA A 42 2.25 -15.90 8.82
CA ALA A 42 1.12 -15.58 9.69
C ALA A 42 0.93 -14.07 9.98
N ALA A 43 1.92 -13.21 9.72
CA ALA A 43 1.92 -11.77 10.05
C ALA A 43 1.34 -10.86 8.95
N GLY A 44 1.03 -11.39 7.77
CA GLY A 44 0.10 -10.72 6.87
C GLY A 44 -1.23 -10.46 7.59
N ALA A 45 -1.83 -9.28 7.41
CA ALA A 45 -3.11 -8.96 8.05
C ALA A 45 -4.13 -10.07 7.75
N LYS A 46 -4.97 -10.46 8.72
CA LYS A 46 -5.94 -11.56 8.54
C LYS A 46 -6.84 -11.36 7.30
N THR A 47 -7.09 -10.11 6.92
CA THR A 47 -7.87 -9.69 5.75
C THR A 47 -7.11 -9.75 4.42
N THR A 48 -5.81 -10.08 4.41
CA THR A 48 -4.96 -10.08 3.20
C THR A 48 -4.60 -11.49 2.70
N ARG A 49 -4.94 -12.55 3.45
CA ARG A 49 -4.64 -13.94 3.09
C ARG A 49 -5.50 -14.41 1.90
N GLY A 50 -4.92 -15.25 1.03
CA GLY A 50 -5.60 -15.82 -0.14
C GLY A 50 -5.78 -14.85 -1.31
N ARG A 51 -5.07 -13.72 -1.32
CA ARG A 51 -5.08 -12.73 -2.39
C ARG A 51 -3.67 -12.49 -2.92
N VAL A 52 -3.60 -12.09 -4.18
CA VAL A 52 -2.35 -11.68 -4.82
C VAL A 52 -2.26 -10.16 -4.75
N TRP A 53 -1.30 -9.68 -3.97
CA TRP A 53 -0.98 -8.28 -3.80
C TRP A 53 0.12 -7.87 -4.77
N ALA A 54 -0.07 -6.73 -5.41
CA ALA A 54 0.93 -6.06 -6.24
C ALA A 54 1.30 -4.71 -5.62
N LEU A 55 2.59 -4.35 -5.69
CA LEU A 55 3.06 -3.01 -5.31
C LEU A 55 2.68 -2.01 -6.40
N VAL A 56 1.87 -1.01 -6.06
CA VAL A 56 1.43 0.03 -7.03
C VAL A 56 2.02 1.40 -6.73
N TYR A 57 2.59 1.59 -5.54
CA TYR A 57 3.24 2.83 -5.14
C TYR A 57 4.25 2.57 -4.03
N ALA A 58 5.40 3.24 -4.09
CA ALA A 58 6.33 3.33 -2.97
C ALA A 58 7.09 4.67 -2.99
N GLU A 59 7.37 5.20 -1.81
CA GLU A 59 8.24 6.37 -1.64
C GLU A 59 9.25 6.15 -0.50
N LYS A 60 10.48 6.61 -0.71
CA LYS A 60 11.59 6.48 0.24
C LYS A 60 11.66 7.69 1.16
N HIS A 61 11.84 7.43 2.45
CA HIS A 61 12.00 8.40 3.51
C HIS A 61 13.36 8.21 4.20
N ARG A 62 13.94 9.32 4.64
CA ARG A 62 15.20 9.32 5.41
C ARG A 62 15.03 8.72 6.81
N THR A 63 13.83 8.82 7.38
CA THR A 63 13.53 8.37 8.74
C THR A 63 12.23 7.57 8.82
N ARG A 64 12.15 6.66 9.79
CA ARG A 64 10.93 5.93 10.13
C ARG A 64 9.77 6.87 10.46
N LYS A 65 10.04 7.94 11.21
CA LYS A 65 9.03 8.95 11.57
C LYS A 65 8.46 9.65 10.34
N GLY A 66 9.30 9.95 9.34
CA GLY A 66 8.87 10.47 8.04
C GLY A 66 7.93 9.51 7.32
N ALA A 67 8.32 8.24 7.22
CA ALA A 67 7.49 7.19 6.62
C ALA A 67 6.14 7.05 7.36
N MET A 68 6.13 6.97 8.69
CA MET A 68 4.88 6.85 9.47
C MET A 68 3.94 8.05 9.32
N ARG A 69 4.49 9.28 9.29
CA ARG A 69 3.70 10.49 9.02
C ARG A 69 3.07 10.42 7.63
N ARG A 70 3.83 10.01 6.62
CA ARG A 70 3.30 9.85 5.27
C ARG A 70 2.26 8.76 5.18
N GLU A 71 2.47 7.63 5.84
CA GLU A 71 1.51 6.52 5.89
C GLU A 71 0.14 7.03 6.39
N PHE A 72 0.13 7.84 7.44
CA PHE A 72 -1.07 8.48 7.94
C PHE A 72 -1.74 9.39 6.89
N VAL A 73 -0.96 10.20 6.17
CA VAL A 73 -1.48 11.04 5.09
C VAL A 73 -2.11 10.18 3.99
N LEU A 74 -1.41 9.16 3.49
CA LEU A 74 -1.91 8.28 2.43
C LEU A 74 -3.15 7.48 2.84
N LYS A 75 -3.23 7.04 4.11
CA LYS A 75 -4.43 6.39 4.65
C LYS A 75 -5.66 7.30 4.57
N ASN A 76 -5.48 8.61 4.76
CA ASN A 76 -6.56 9.58 4.71
C ASN A 76 -6.79 10.20 3.31
N ASP A 77 -5.81 10.11 2.41
CA ASP A 77 -5.93 10.61 1.04
C ASP A 77 -6.79 9.69 0.17
N ARG A 78 -8.10 9.92 0.20
CA ARG A 78 -9.07 9.14 -0.57
C ARG A 78 -8.93 9.35 -2.08
N LYS A 79 -8.56 10.56 -2.51
CA LYS A 79 -8.41 10.92 -3.93
C LYS A 79 -7.23 10.18 -4.53
N PHE A 80 -6.06 10.29 -3.91
CA PHE A 80 -4.86 9.60 -4.38
C PHE A 80 -5.06 8.08 -4.42
N ARG A 81 -5.65 7.49 -3.37
CA ARG A 81 -5.95 6.05 -3.37
C ARG A 81 -6.99 5.66 -4.42
N ALA A 82 -7.88 6.55 -4.85
CA ALA A 82 -8.82 6.27 -5.93
C ALA A 82 -8.09 6.18 -7.29
N ILE A 83 -7.14 7.08 -7.54
CA ILE A 83 -6.27 7.03 -8.73
C ILE A 83 -5.53 5.69 -8.76
N LEU A 84 -4.90 5.30 -7.65
CA LEU A 84 -4.16 4.02 -7.54
C LEU A 84 -5.03 2.78 -7.73
N ARG A 85 -6.35 2.89 -7.58
CA ARG A 85 -7.29 1.79 -7.86
C ARG A 85 -7.66 1.66 -9.34
N GLY A 86 -7.12 2.53 -10.21
CA GLY A 86 -7.56 2.70 -11.60
C GLY A 86 -8.77 3.63 -11.73
N GLY A 87 -9.12 4.38 -10.69
CA GLY A 87 -10.16 5.41 -10.77
C GLY A 87 -9.68 6.63 -11.56
N PRO A 88 -10.60 7.45 -12.09
CA PRO A 88 -10.24 8.64 -12.86
C PRO A 88 -9.44 9.62 -12.00
N ALA A 89 -8.46 10.28 -12.62
CA ALA A 89 -7.71 11.36 -11.99
C ALA A 89 -8.69 12.45 -11.48
N PRO A 90 -8.42 13.08 -10.32
CA PRO A 90 -9.28 14.12 -9.79
C PRO A 90 -9.39 15.24 -10.82
N LYS A 91 -10.63 15.66 -11.11
CA LYS A 91 -10.87 16.85 -11.93
C LYS A 91 -10.16 18.02 -11.24
N THR A 92 -9.28 18.70 -11.98
CA THR A 92 -8.56 19.89 -11.51
C THR A 92 -9.55 20.86 -10.87
N PRO A 93 -9.28 21.43 -9.68
CA PRO A 93 -10.14 22.47 -9.15
C PRO A 93 -10.16 23.60 -10.17
N ARG A 94 -11.35 23.97 -10.66
CA ARG A 94 -11.49 25.24 -11.35
C ARG A 94 -11.29 26.31 -10.27
N LEU A 95 -10.27 27.13 -10.45
CA LEU A 95 -10.09 28.38 -9.73
C LEU A 95 -11.29 29.30 -10.00
#